data_AF-A0A958I1D2-F1
#
_entry.id   AF-A0A958I1D2-F1
#
_cell.length_a   1.000
_cell.length_b   1.000
_cell.length_c   1.000
_cell.angle_alpha   90.00
_cell.angle_beta   90.00
_cell.angle_gamma   90.00
#
_symmetry.space_group_name_H-M   'P 1'
#
loop_
_entity.id
_entity.type
_entity.pdbx_description
1 polymer ?
#
loop_
_entity_poly.entity_id
_entity_poly.type
_entity_poly.pdbx_seq_one_letter_code
_entity_poly.pdbx_strand_id
1 'polypeptide(L)'
;FNWALPKLAHSWRHPDSPSAWELKDFIHDAKHLGTGVLQLFTTIGSSGLPRMLGIDYHHTEYKDQQAGLIPLIIATLKKKPPIQIAIIALMIPVLLMIYISTITGIVHAWRKWGFRHIALLLFIIGYIIMTAAGFANTERFRLPLMPFLYIFAAHGMAVIHNKWQHRKKDHNAVIITRQPTQHTKPQQTTKPSPSPIGN
;
A
#
# COMPACT_ATOMS: atom_id res chain seq x y z
N PHE A 1 -18.21 11.29 -47.15
CA PHE A 1 -18.38 12.17 -45.98
C PHE A 1 -17.07 12.93 -45.75
N ASN A 2 -16.85 14.03 -46.48
CA ASN A 2 -15.56 14.74 -46.43
C ASN A 2 -15.68 16.21 -46.86
N TRP A 3 -16.63 16.96 -46.29
CA TRP A 3 -17.01 18.29 -46.81
C TRP A 3 -17.30 19.38 -45.77
N ALA A 4 -16.67 19.33 -44.60
CA ALA A 4 -16.73 20.47 -43.67
C ALA A 4 -15.52 20.48 -42.73
N LEU A 5 -14.44 21.15 -43.15
CA LEU A 5 -13.46 21.81 -42.27
C LEU A 5 -12.42 22.55 -43.15
N PRO A 6 -12.72 23.80 -43.57
CA PRO A 6 -11.61 24.76 -43.65
C PRO A 6 -12.07 26.18 -43.31
N LYS A 7 -12.35 26.51 -42.04
CA LYS A 7 -12.56 27.92 -41.62
C LYS A 7 -12.13 28.26 -40.18
N LEU A 8 -11.28 27.45 -39.52
CA LEU A 8 -10.78 27.76 -38.17
C LEU A 8 -9.26 28.01 -38.09
N ALA A 9 -8.53 27.99 -39.21
CA ALA A 9 -7.08 28.18 -39.22
C ALA A 9 -6.62 29.65 -39.21
N HIS A 10 -7.54 30.63 -39.18
CA HIS A 10 -7.18 32.04 -39.43
C HIS A 10 -7.29 32.99 -38.23
N SER A 11 -7.70 32.52 -37.04
CA SER A 11 -7.98 33.41 -35.89
C SER A 11 -7.06 33.23 -34.66
N TRP A 12 -5.94 32.51 -34.77
CA TRP A 12 -5.01 32.29 -33.65
C TRP A 12 -3.62 32.92 -33.88
N ARG A 13 -3.56 34.14 -34.39
CA ARG A 13 -2.39 35.02 -34.22
C ARG A 13 -2.66 35.99 -33.08
N HIS A 14 -2.46 35.53 -31.85
CA HIS A 14 -2.23 36.47 -30.77
C HIS A 14 -0.86 37.15 -31.01
N PRO A 15 -0.77 38.48 -30.96
CA PRO A 15 0.48 39.22 -31.18
C PRO A 15 1.55 38.95 -30.09
N ASP A 16 1.19 38.23 -29.03
CA ASP A 16 2.07 37.90 -27.91
C ASP A 16 2.59 36.45 -27.98
N SER A 17 2.58 35.82 -29.16
CA SER A 17 3.18 34.50 -29.30
C SER A 17 4.69 34.60 -29.02
N PRO A 18 5.22 33.84 -28.04
CA PRO A 18 6.61 33.94 -27.65
C PRO A 18 7.49 33.74 -28.88
N SER A 19 8.41 34.67 -29.05
CA SER A 19 9.34 34.67 -30.16
C SER A 19 10.15 33.38 -30.17
N ALA A 20 10.63 32.97 -31.36
CA ALA A 20 11.33 31.69 -31.51
C ALA A 20 12.60 31.56 -30.65
N TRP A 21 13.14 32.68 -30.14
CA TRP A 21 14.26 32.69 -29.19
C TRP A 21 13.79 32.48 -27.74
N GLU A 22 12.68 33.09 -27.30
CA GLU A 22 12.08 32.85 -25.97
C GLU A 22 11.68 31.38 -25.77
N LEU A 23 11.19 30.72 -26.83
CA LEU A 23 10.87 29.29 -26.76
C LEU A 23 12.13 28.43 -26.60
N LYS A 24 13.26 28.82 -27.21
CA LYS A 24 14.52 28.10 -27.06
C LYS A 24 15.08 28.27 -25.65
N ASP A 25 15.01 29.49 -25.10
CA ASP A 25 15.46 29.78 -23.74
C ASP A 25 14.60 29.03 -22.71
N PHE A 26 13.28 29.02 -22.89
CA PHE A 26 12.38 28.21 -22.06
C PHE A 26 12.68 26.71 -22.12
N ILE A 27 12.96 26.16 -23.32
CA ILE A 27 13.33 24.74 -23.47
C ILE A 27 14.70 24.46 -22.82
N HIS A 28 15.64 25.40 -22.91
CA HIS A 28 16.96 25.30 -22.29
C HIS A 28 16.85 25.33 -20.75
N ASP A 29 16.06 26.25 -20.21
CA ASP A 29 15.80 26.37 -18.77
C ASP A 29 15.01 25.18 -18.23
N ALA A 30 14.01 24.70 -18.97
CA ALA A 30 13.26 23.49 -18.60
C ALA A 30 14.16 22.24 -18.60
N LYS A 31 15.13 22.15 -19.52
CA LYS A 31 16.14 21.08 -19.51
C LYS A 31 17.06 21.20 -18.31
N HIS A 32 17.58 22.39 -18.02
CA HIS A 32 18.43 22.62 -16.85
C HIS A 32 17.70 22.37 -15.52
N LEU A 33 16.43 22.77 -15.43
CA LEU A 33 15.56 22.48 -14.30
C LEU A 33 15.30 20.97 -14.18
N GLY A 34 14.99 20.30 -15.30
CA GLY A 34 14.78 18.86 -15.35
C GLY A 34 16.03 18.07 -14.95
N THR A 35 17.22 18.44 -15.46
CA THR A 35 18.49 17.84 -15.05
C THR A 35 18.84 18.18 -13.60
N GLY A 36 18.55 19.40 -13.14
CA GLY A 36 18.78 19.82 -11.76
C GLY A 36 17.91 19.05 -10.78
N VAL A 37 16.62 18.87 -11.07
CA VAL A 37 15.70 18.05 -10.27
C VAL A 37 16.12 16.59 -10.31
N LEU A 38 16.42 16.04 -11.48
CA LEU A 38 16.90 14.66 -11.61
C LEU A 38 18.22 14.44 -10.85
N GLN A 39 19.15 15.37 -10.93
CA GLN A 39 20.42 15.37 -10.21
C GLN A 39 20.20 15.54 -8.70
N LEU A 40 19.20 16.31 -8.27
CA LEU A 40 18.83 16.48 -6.87
C LEU A 40 18.21 15.20 -6.30
N PHE A 41 17.37 14.51 -7.08
CA PHE A 41 16.79 13.21 -6.72
C PHE A 41 17.81 12.06 -6.76
N THR A 42 18.81 12.12 -7.63
CA THR A 42 19.82 11.06 -7.79
C THR A 42 21.07 11.28 -6.92
N THR A 43 21.43 12.52 -6.62
CA THR A 43 22.70 12.87 -5.94
C THR A 43 22.51 13.26 -4.48
N ILE A 44 21.34 13.80 -4.10
CA ILE A 44 21.07 14.02 -2.68
C ILE A 44 20.68 12.66 -2.08
N GLY A 45 21.67 11.88 -1.67
CA GLY A 45 21.51 10.94 -0.57
C GLY A 45 21.32 11.72 0.74
N SER A 46 20.77 11.10 1.79
CA SER A 46 20.65 11.73 3.12
C SER A 46 21.98 12.22 3.71
N SER A 47 23.12 11.78 3.15
CA SER A 47 24.47 12.23 3.48
C SER A 47 24.93 13.50 2.75
N GLY A 48 24.26 13.92 1.66
CA GLY A 48 24.65 15.11 0.88
C GLY A 48 24.19 16.43 1.48
N LEU A 49 23.00 16.45 2.08
CA LEU A 49 22.41 17.66 2.69
C LEU A 49 23.25 18.21 3.87
N PRO A 50 23.71 17.38 4.82
CA PRO A 50 24.56 17.84 5.92
C PRO A 50 25.91 18.36 5.42
N ARG A 51 26.47 17.71 4.38
CA ARG A 51 27.73 18.11 3.74
C ARG A 51 27.61 19.46 3.02
N MET A 52 26.45 19.75 2.42
CA MET A 52 26.14 21.05 1.83
C MET A 52 25.87 22.14 2.88
N LEU A 53 25.36 21.77 4.04
CA LEU A 53 25.11 22.67 5.16
C LEU A 53 26.36 22.91 6.04
N GLY A 54 27.51 22.33 5.70
CA GLY A 54 28.74 22.42 6.49
C GLY A 54 28.63 21.75 7.87
N ILE A 55 27.64 20.89 8.07
CA ILE A 55 27.45 20.15 9.32
C ILE A 55 28.34 18.92 9.25
N ASP A 56 29.31 18.82 10.16
CA ASP A 56 30.19 17.66 10.28
C ASP A 56 29.37 16.40 10.53
N TYR A 57 29.14 15.65 9.47
CA TYR A 57 28.44 14.38 9.54
C TYR A 57 29.43 13.32 9.97
N HIS A 58 29.50 13.05 11.27
CA HIS A 58 30.23 11.90 11.78
C HIS A 58 29.68 10.64 11.11
N HIS A 59 30.41 10.15 10.11
CA HIS A 59 30.22 8.79 9.62
C HIS A 59 30.45 7.89 10.83
N THR A 60 29.37 7.33 11.38
CA THR A 60 29.49 6.12 12.18
C THR A 60 30.24 5.14 11.29
N GLU A 61 31.48 4.88 11.67
CA GLU A 61 32.46 4.16 10.86
C GLU A 61 31.82 2.88 10.32
N TYR A 62 31.98 2.68 9.01
CA TYR A 62 31.55 1.51 8.26
C TYR A 62 32.11 0.17 8.83
N LYS A 63 33.04 0.24 9.79
CA LYS A 63 33.60 -0.90 10.52
C LYS A 63 32.55 -1.69 11.31
N ASP A 64 31.49 -1.04 11.82
CA ASP A 64 30.45 -1.73 12.61
C ASP A 64 29.43 -2.50 11.75
N GLN A 65 29.36 -2.26 10.43
CA GLN A 65 28.43 -2.97 9.55
C GLN A 65 28.82 -4.44 9.31
N GLN A 66 30.07 -4.83 9.56
CA GLN A 66 30.52 -6.22 9.44
C GLN A 66 30.19 -7.07 10.67
N ALA A 67 29.78 -6.46 11.79
CA ALA A 67 29.52 -7.18 13.04
C ALA A 67 28.25 -8.07 12.98
N GLY A 68 27.45 -7.99 11.92
CA GLY A 68 26.19 -8.72 11.80
C GLY A 68 25.00 -7.94 12.37
N LEU A 69 23.80 -8.44 12.08
CA LEU A 69 22.54 -7.70 12.27
C LEU A 69 22.19 -7.48 13.76
N ILE A 70 22.44 -8.49 14.60
CA ILE A 70 22.15 -8.47 16.04
C ILE A 70 22.96 -7.38 16.79
N PRO A 71 24.31 -7.32 16.71
CA PRO A 71 25.07 -6.30 17.44
C PRO A 71 24.78 -4.89 16.92
N LEU A 72 24.47 -4.73 15.63
CA LEU A 72 24.05 -3.45 15.06
C LEU A 72 22.72 -2.97 15.65
N ILE A 73 21.74 -3.87 15.85
CA ILE A 73 20.48 -3.55 16.54
C ILE A 73 20.77 -3.12 18.00
N ILE A 74 21.58 -3.87 18.72
CA ILE A 74 21.90 -3.58 20.13
C ILE A 74 22.62 -2.23 20.27
N ALA A 75 23.60 -1.97 19.41
CA ALA A 75 24.33 -0.70 19.40
C ALA A 75 23.41 0.49 19.04
N THR A 76 22.48 0.27 18.11
CA THR A 76 21.50 1.30 17.69
C THR A 76 20.48 1.59 18.79
N LEU A 77 20.02 0.58 19.51
CA LEU A 77 19.08 0.73 20.62
C LEU A 77 19.72 1.46 21.81
N LYS A 78 20.99 1.18 22.15
CA LYS A 78 21.68 1.83 23.28
C LYS A 78 21.88 3.34 23.11
N LYS A 79 21.96 3.84 21.89
CA LYS A 79 22.22 5.26 21.60
C LYS A 79 20.94 6.13 21.52
N LYS A 80 19.75 5.53 21.58
CA LYS A 80 18.48 6.24 21.37
C LYS A 80 17.76 6.56 22.69
N PRO A 81 17.05 7.69 22.78
CA PRO A 81 16.24 8.00 23.95
C PRO A 81 15.12 6.96 24.13
N PRO A 82 14.70 6.68 25.38
CA PRO A 82 13.74 5.59 25.68
C PRO A 82 12.39 5.75 24.96
N ILE A 83 11.94 6.99 24.74
CA ILE A 83 10.71 7.29 24.00
C ILE A 83 10.80 6.80 22.55
N GLN A 84 11.95 6.98 21.89
CA GLN A 84 12.14 6.48 20.51
C GLN A 84 12.15 4.95 20.48
N ILE A 85 12.74 4.30 21.49
CA ILE A 85 12.73 2.83 21.58
C ILE A 85 11.30 2.32 21.70
N ALA A 86 10.46 2.97 22.50
CA ALA A 86 9.04 2.62 22.61
C ALA A 86 8.28 2.78 21.28
N ILE A 87 8.54 3.86 20.53
CA ILE A 87 7.94 4.07 19.20
C ILE A 87 8.39 2.97 18.23
N ILE A 88 9.68 2.63 18.20
CA ILE A 88 10.21 1.56 17.34
C ILE A 88 9.56 0.23 17.72
N ALA A 89 9.47 -0.08 19.01
CA ALA A 89 8.83 -1.29 19.51
C ALA A 89 7.36 -1.39 19.10
N LEU A 90 6.62 -0.27 19.10
CA LEU A 90 5.23 -0.20 18.63
C LEU A 90 5.10 -0.33 17.11
N MET A 91 6.06 0.19 16.35
CA MET A 91 6.08 0.12 14.89
C MET A 91 6.31 -1.30 14.37
N ILE A 92 7.11 -2.12 15.06
CA ILE A 92 7.40 -3.51 14.66
C ILE A 92 6.13 -4.36 14.41
N PRO A 93 5.18 -4.49 15.37
CA PRO A 93 3.99 -5.30 15.14
C PRO A 93 3.09 -4.74 14.05
N VAL A 94 2.98 -3.41 13.93
CA VAL A 94 2.22 -2.75 12.84
C VAL A 94 2.83 -3.10 11.49
N LEU A 95 4.16 -3.02 11.37
CA LEU A 95 4.87 -3.35 10.15
C LEU A 95 4.73 -4.84 9.79
N LEU A 96 4.81 -5.72 10.80
CA LEU A 96 4.59 -7.16 10.62
C LEU A 96 3.17 -7.45 10.11
N MET A 97 2.16 -6.80 10.68
CA MET A 97 0.76 -6.92 10.25
C MET A 97 0.58 -6.47 8.79
N ILE A 98 1.22 -5.36 8.39
CA ILE A 98 1.21 -4.87 7.01
C ILE A 98 1.86 -5.89 6.07
N TYR A 99 3.02 -6.45 6.43
CA TYR A 99 3.70 -7.44 5.59
C TYR A 99 2.89 -8.73 5.41
N ILE A 100 2.33 -9.27 6.49
CA ILE A 100 1.46 -10.45 6.43
C ILE A 100 0.23 -10.17 5.54
N SER A 101 -0.38 -9.00 5.71
CA SER A 101 -1.52 -8.58 4.88
C SER A 101 -1.13 -8.41 3.42
N THR A 102 0.06 -7.88 3.13
CA THR A 102 0.59 -7.73 1.78
C THR A 102 0.76 -9.10 1.12
N ILE A 103 1.40 -10.05 1.81
CA ILE A 103 1.62 -11.41 1.30
C ILE A 103 0.28 -12.09 0.99
N THR A 104 -0.69 -11.99 1.91
CA THR A 104 -2.02 -12.59 1.67
C THR A 104 -2.75 -11.92 0.49
N GLY A 105 -2.62 -10.60 0.34
CA GLY A 105 -3.14 -9.84 -0.79
C GLY A 105 -2.52 -10.27 -2.12
N ILE A 106 -1.20 -10.44 -2.18
CA ILE A 106 -0.47 -10.90 -3.37
C ILE A 106 -0.89 -12.32 -3.75
N VAL A 107 -0.91 -13.25 -2.79
CA VAL A 107 -1.30 -14.65 -3.03
C VAL A 107 -2.75 -14.74 -3.51
N HIS A 108 -3.65 -13.94 -2.94
CA HIS A 108 -5.04 -13.90 -3.38
C HIS A 108 -5.19 -13.28 -4.77
N ALA A 109 -4.48 -12.18 -5.04
CA ALA A 109 -4.45 -11.56 -6.36
C ALA A 109 -3.94 -12.55 -7.43
N TRP A 110 -2.93 -13.36 -7.10
CA TRP A 110 -2.41 -14.41 -8.01
C TRP A 110 -3.48 -15.37 -8.47
N ARG A 111 -4.29 -15.84 -7.54
CA ARG A 111 -5.35 -16.79 -7.86
C ARG A 111 -6.49 -16.17 -8.67
N LYS A 112 -6.74 -14.86 -8.56
CA LYS A 112 -7.97 -14.23 -9.09
C LYS A 112 -7.76 -13.35 -10.33
N TRP A 113 -6.66 -12.62 -10.44
CA TRP A 113 -6.47 -11.57 -11.47
C TRP A 113 -5.63 -12.02 -12.67
N GLY A 114 -5.15 -13.27 -12.65
CA GLY A 114 -4.31 -13.85 -13.69
C GLY A 114 -2.87 -13.31 -13.68
N PHE A 115 -1.99 -13.99 -14.43
CA PHE A 115 -0.55 -13.74 -14.41
C PHE A 115 -0.15 -12.33 -14.88
N ARG A 116 -0.90 -11.72 -15.83
CA ARG A 116 -0.53 -10.44 -16.46
C ARG A 116 -0.44 -9.26 -15.49
N HIS A 117 -1.40 -9.10 -14.60
CA HIS A 117 -1.41 -7.99 -13.64
C HIS A 117 -0.32 -8.12 -12.58
N ILE A 118 0.05 -9.35 -12.25
CA ILE A 118 1.08 -9.64 -11.23
C ILE A 118 2.47 -9.61 -11.82
N ALA A 119 2.64 -10.02 -13.07
CA ALA A 119 3.90 -9.88 -13.78
C ALA A 119 4.30 -8.41 -13.90
N LEU A 120 3.36 -7.52 -14.22
CA LEU A 120 3.61 -6.08 -14.31
C LEU A 120 3.99 -5.48 -12.95
N LEU A 121 3.38 -6.00 -11.89
CA LEU A 121 3.66 -5.55 -10.54
C LEU A 121 4.97 -6.11 -9.96
N LEU A 122 5.27 -7.38 -10.21
CA LEU A 122 6.56 -7.99 -9.93
C LEU A 122 7.68 -7.33 -10.72
N PHE A 123 7.39 -6.86 -11.95
CA PHE A 123 8.32 -6.09 -12.75
C PHE A 123 8.62 -4.74 -12.09
N ILE A 124 7.61 -4.01 -11.60
CA ILE A 124 7.81 -2.75 -10.87
C ILE A 124 8.58 -2.99 -9.56
N ILE A 125 8.23 -4.02 -8.79
CA ILE A 125 8.93 -4.38 -7.55
C ILE A 125 10.38 -4.79 -7.86
N GLY A 126 10.59 -5.62 -8.89
CA GLY A 126 11.89 -6.07 -9.34
C GLY A 126 12.76 -4.91 -9.82
N TYR A 127 12.17 -3.97 -10.56
CA TYR A 127 12.83 -2.72 -10.96
C TYR A 127 13.25 -1.90 -9.74
N ILE A 128 12.36 -1.72 -8.76
CA ILE A 128 12.68 -0.99 -7.53
C ILE A 128 13.80 -1.70 -6.74
N ILE A 129 13.75 -3.03 -6.60
CA ILE A 129 14.80 -3.81 -5.93
C ILE A 129 16.12 -3.70 -6.67
N MET A 130 16.14 -3.79 -8.00
CA MET A 130 17.34 -3.61 -8.83
C MET A 130 17.94 -2.22 -8.64
N THR A 131 17.12 -1.18 -8.67
CA THR A 131 17.58 0.19 -8.42
C THR A 131 18.07 0.41 -6.98
N ALA A 132 17.48 -0.29 -6.00
CA ALA A 132 17.88 -0.22 -4.60
C ALA A 132 19.14 -1.05 -4.27
N ALA A 133 19.35 -2.17 -4.96
CA ALA A 133 20.46 -3.09 -4.72
C ALA A 133 21.76 -2.67 -5.42
N GLY A 134 21.67 -1.96 -6.55
CA GLY A 134 22.83 -1.68 -7.41
C GLY A 134 23.59 -0.39 -7.13
N PHE A 135 22.93 0.67 -6.63
CA PHE A 135 23.55 2.01 -6.67
C PHE A 135 23.50 2.83 -5.39
N ALA A 136 22.58 2.57 -4.45
CA ALA A 136 22.64 3.25 -3.17
C ALA A 136 21.76 2.56 -2.13
N ASN A 137 22.40 2.10 -1.05
CA ASN A 137 21.78 1.72 0.23
C ASN A 137 21.09 2.93 0.94
N THR A 138 20.67 3.95 0.18
CA THR A 138 19.97 5.12 0.70
C THR A 138 18.48 4.83 0.79
N GLU A 139 17.92 5.12 1.97
CA GLU A 139 16.52 4.89 2.36
C GLU A 139 15.48 5.45 1.37
N ARG A 140 15.89 6.38 0.50
CA ARG A 140 15.06 7.10 -0.47
C ARG A 140 14.48 6.21 -1.58
N PHE A 141 15.19 5.16 -1.99
CA PHE A 141 14.70 4.25 -3.05
C PHE A 141 13.55 3.34 -2.60
N ARG A 142 13.21 3.34 -1.30
CA ARG A 142 12.08 2.59 -0.74
C ARG A 142 10.75 3.35 -0.83
N LEU A 143 10.78 4.68 -1.01
CA LEU A 143 9.58 5.52 -1.06
C LEU A 143 8.58 5.13 -2.17
N PRO A 144 9.02 4.83 -3.41
CA PRO A 144 8.09 4.45 -4.48
C PRO A 144 7.42 3.09 -4.26
N LEU A 145 8.00 2.22 -3.42
CA LEU A 145 7.46 0.88 -3.14
C LEU A 145 6.27 0.93 -2.16
N MET A 146 6.26 1.93 -1.27
CA MET A 146 5.29 2.02 -0.18
C MET A 146 3.82 2.03 -0.65
N PRO A 147 3.41 2.81 -1.67
CA PRO A 147 2.03 2.80 -2.16
C PRO A 147 1.57 1.40 -2.59
N PHE A 148 2.42 0.64 -3.28
CA PHE A 148 2.09 -0.71 -3.72
C PHE A 148 1.93 -1.66 -2.54
N LEU A 149 2.85 -1.61 -1.57
CA LEU A 149 2.75 -2.35 -0.31
C LEU A 149 1.41 -2.09 0.39
N TYR A 150 1.01 -0.82 0.51
CA TYR A 150 -0.26 -0.45 1.14
C TYR A 150 -1.49 -0.95 0.37
N ILE A 151 -1.47 -0.88 -0.97
CA ILE A 151 -2.57 -1.40 -1.80
C ILE A 151 -2.74 -2.91 -1.59
N PHE A 152 -1.66 -3.68 -1.59
CA PHE A 152 -1.74 -5.13 -1.34
C PHE A 152 -2.11 -5.45 0.11
N ALA A 153 -1.60 -4.69 1.07
CA ALA A 153 -1.96 -4.87 2.47
C ALA A 153 -3.47 -4.62 2.67
N ALA A 154 -4.02 -3.56 2.09
CA ALA A 154 -5.45 -3.25 2.16
C ALA A 154 -6.28 -4.37 1.51
N HIS A 155 -5.86 -4.86 0.34
CA HIS A 155 -6.52 -5.98 -0.33
C HIS A 155 -6.48 -7.27 0.50
N GLY A 156 -5.33 -7.62 1.07
CA GLY A 156 -5.18 -8.78 1.94
C GLY A 156 -6.01 -8.69 3.21
N MET A 157 -6.05 -7.51 3.85
CA MET A 157 -6.92 -7.26 5.00
C MET A 157 -8.40 -7.44 4.63
N ALA A 158 -8.85 -6.93 3.48
CA ALA A 158 -10.22 -7.11 3.01
C ALA A 158 -10.56 -8.60 2.80
N VAL A 159 -9.62 -9.38 2.26
CA VAL A 159 -9.78 -10.84 2.08
C VAL A 159 -9.88 -11.56 3.42
N ILE A 160 -9.02 -11.23 4.38
CA ILE A 160 -9.03 -11.84 5.72
C ILE A 160 -10.36 -11.51 6.42
N HIS A 161 -10.77 -10.24 6.39
CA HIS A 161 -12.00 -9.77 6.99
C HIS A 161 -13.23 -10.47 6.41
N ASN A 162 -13.34 -10.57 5.08
CA ASN A 162 -14.46 -11.25 4.43
C ASN A 162 -14.52 -12.74 4.80
N LYS A 163 -13.37 -13.43 4.82
CA LYS A 163 -13.31 -14.85 5.27
C LYS A 163 -13.75 -15.01 6.71
N TRP A 164 -13.38 -14.08 7.59
CA TRP A 164 -13.78 -14.12 8.99
C TRP A 164 -15.29 -13.91 9.16
N GLN A 165 -15.88 -12.97 8.40
CA GLN A 165 -17.33 -12.75 8.41
C GLN A 165 -18.13 -13.96 7.91
N HIS A 166 -17.68 -14.63 6.83
CA HIS A 166 -18.34 -15.83 6.33
C HIS A 166 -18.34 -16.96 7.36
N ARG A 167 -17.20 -17.24 8.01
CA ARG A 167 -17.13 -18.25 9.07
C ARG A 167 -18.08 -17.96 10.24
N LYS A 168 -18.25 -16.69 10.61
CA LYS A 168 -19.17 -16.29 11.68
C LYS A 168 -20.63 -16.56 11.31
N LYS A 169 -21.02 -16.33 10.05
CA LYS A 169 -22.37 -16.65 9.55
C LYS A 169 -22.64 -18.16 9.55
N ASP A 170 -21.68 -18.95 9.08
CA ASP A 170 -21.81 -20.41 9.04
C ASP A 170 -21.94 -21.00 10.45
N HIS A 171 -21.17 -20.49 11.42
CA HIS A 171 -21.27 -20.92 12.81
C HIS A 171 -22.65 -20.62 13.43
N ASN A 172 -23.20 -19.43 13.16
CA ASN A 172 -24.53 -19.06 13.66
C ASN A 172 -25.65 -19.90 13.02
N ALA A 173 -25.54 -20.21 11.72
CA ALA A 173 -26.50 -21.08 11.04
C ALA A 173 -26.54 -22.49 11.66
N VAL A 174 -25.38 -23.05 11.98
CA VAL A 174 -25.28 -24.38 12.63
C VAL A 174 -25.92 -24.39 14.03
N ILE A 175 -25.80 -23.31 14.80
CA ILE A 175 -26.43 -23.21 16.13
C ILE A 175 -27.96 -23.17 16.02
N ILE A 176 -28.51 -22.43 15.06
CA ILE A 176 -29.96 -22.32 14.84
C ILE A 176 -30.56 -23.67 14.42
N THR A 177 -29.89 -24.42 13.54
CA THR A 177 -30.37 -25.75 13.10
C THR A 177 -30.31 -26.82 14.21
N ARG A 178 -29.46 -26.63 15.23
CA ARG A 178 -29.32 -27.58 16.35
C ARG A 178 -30.16 -27.24 17.58
N GLN A 179 -30.91 -26.13 17.59
CA GLN A 179 -31.93 -25.98 18.62
C GLN A 179 -33.03 -27.01 18.32
N PRO A 180 -33.18 -28.06 19.15
CA PRO A 180 -34.28 -28.99 18.97
C PRO A 180 -35.54 -28.15 19.00
N THR A 181 -36.33 -28.20 17.93
CA THR A 181 -37.69 -27.68 17.87
C THR A 181 -38.33 -28.06 19.19
N GLN A 182 -38.44 -27.10 20.12
CA GLN A 182 -39.08 -27.37 21.39
C GLN A 182 -40.49 -27.77 21.01
N HIS A 183 -40.79 -29.03 21.28
CA HIS A 183 -42.06 -29.67 21.04
C HIS A 183 -43.17 -28.66 21.30
N THR A 184 -43.79 -28.18 20.22
CA THR A 184 -45.07 -27.51 20.30
C THR A 184 -45.99 -28.51 20.97
N LYS A 185 -46.26 -28.27 22.25
CA LYS A 185 -47.11 -29.12 23.08
C LYS A 185 -48.43 -29.26 22.31
N PRO A 186 -48.87 -30.48 21.95
CA PRO A 186 -50.09 -30.64 21.17
C PRO A 186 -51.22 -29.97 21.93
N GLN A 187 -51.85 -28.98 21.29
CA GLN A 187 -53.10 -28.39 21.78
C GLN A 187 -54.09 -29.54 21.94
N GLN A 188 -54.38 -29.89 23.19
CA GLN A 188 -55.46 -30.82 23.52
C GLN A 188 -56.76 -30.19 23.02
N THR A 189 -57.25 -30.69 21.89
CA THR A 189 -58.60 -30.44 21.42
C THR A 189 -59.57 -31.00 22.46
N THR A 190 -60.14 -30.11 23.26
CA THR A 190 -61.23 -30.42 24.18
C THR A 190 -62.40 -30.98 23.38
N LYS A 191 -62.72 -32.24 23.64
CA LYS A 191 -63.83 -32.98 23.06
C LYS A 191 -65.16 -32.30 23.49
N PRO A 192 -66.10 -32.00 22.59
CA PRO A 192 -67.38 -31.42 22.97
C PRO A 192 -68.20 -32.42 23.80
N SER A 193 -68.74 -31.93 24.92
CA SER A 193 -69.58 -32.67 25.86
C SER A 193 -70.94 -33.02 25.23
N PRO A 194 -71.44 -34.27 25.33
CA PRO A 194 -72.75 -34.63 24.78
C PRO A 194 -73.88 -33.96 25.57
N SER A 195 -74.85 -33.40 24.83
CA SER A 195 -76.04 -32.75 25.38
C SER A 195 -76.99 -33.79 26.01
N PRO A 196 -77.65 -33.46 27.13
CA PRO A 196 -78.60 -34.35 27.78
C PRO A 196 -79.86 -34.50 26.92
N ILE A 197 -80.22 -35.75 26.65
CA ILE A 197 -81.49 -36.14 26.04
C ILE A 197 -82.57 -35.90 27.10
N GLY A 198 -83.46 -34.94 26.85
CA GLY A 198 -84.67 -34.71 27.63
C GLY A 198 -85.78 -35.64 27.16
N ASN A 199 -86.45 -36.27 28.13
CA ASN A 199 -87.67 -37.07 27.99
C ASN A 199 -88.88 -36.21 27.61
#